data_AF-D3DJS5-F1
#
_entry.id   AF-D3DJS5-F1
#
_cell.length_a   1.000
_cell.length_b   1.000
_cell.length_c   1.000
_cell.angle_alpha   90.00
_cell.angle_beta   90.00
_cell.angle_gamma   90.00
#
_symmetry.space_group_name_H-M   'P 1'
#
loop_
_entity.id
_entity.type
_entity.pdbx_description
1 polymer ?
#
loop_
_entity_poly.entity_id
_entity_poly.type
_entity_poly.pdbx_seq_one_letter_code
_entity_poly.pdbx_strand_id
1 'polypeptide(L)'
;MGLFVEDLLNFGNLMDAEIEIKLTEDILKKAYPNLTFELGDGLLRIYVERRGLIFKKRHELRLLEDARNVKSNRDEGRRYIFMKALVKDIPEDMLKGEEFLKDGEYLGMDVWPCVKLTEVYDKIPRQFKERLTITRYKVKKDGLSVFLRVEK
;
A
#
# COMPACT_ATOMS: atom_id res chain seq x y z
N MET A 1 -22.21 1.69 -9.83
CA MET A 1 -21.97 1.86 -11.28
C MET A 1 -20.67 2.63 -11.46
N GLY A 2 -19.53 1.93 -11.40
CA GLY A 2 -18.20 2.51 -11.52
C GLY A 2 -17.44 1.72 -12.58
N LEU A 3 -16.82 2.42 -13.52
CA LEU A 3 -16.02 1.95 -14.67
C LEU A 3 -15.65 0.48 -14.56
N PHE A 4 -16.52 -0.35 -15.15
CA PHE A 4 -16.49 -1.79 -15.04
C PHE A 4 -15.42 -2.34 -15.97
N VAL A 5 -14.86 -3.48 -15.56
CA VAL A 5 -13.87 -4.34 -16.22
C VAL A 5 -14.02 -4.50 -17.75
N GLU A 6 -15.19 -4.20 -18.31
CA GLU A 6 -15.45 -4.14 -19.76
C GLU A 6 -14.61 -3.08 -20.49
N ASP A 7 -14.26 -1.95 -19.87
CA ASP A 7 -13.41 -0.92 -20.50
C ASP A 7 -11.92 -1.32 -20.56
N LEU A 8 -11.48 -2.27 -19.72
CA LEU A 8 -10.11 -2.81 -19.75
C LEU A 8 -9.87 -3.72 -20.96
N LEU A 9 -10.92 -4.25 -21.57
CA LEU A 9 -10.84 -5.17 -22.72
C LEU A 9 -10.59 -4.46 -24.07
N ASN A 10 -10.69 -3.12 -24.11
CA ASN A 10 -10.15 -2.33 -25.22
C ASN A 10 -8.66 -2.09 -25.00
N PHE A 11 -7.84 -3.10 -25.34
CA PHE A 11 -6.39 -3.20 -25.09
C PHE A 11 -5.54 -1.95 -25.41
N GLY A 12 -6.02 -1.01 -26.23
CA GLY A 12 -5.35 0.26 -26.50
C GLY A 12 -5.42 1.30 -25.36
N ASN A 13 -6.44 1.26 -24.50
CA ASN A 13 -6.68 2.29 -23.46
C ASN A 13 -5.96 2.04 -22.13
N LEU A 14 -5.47 0.83 -21.90
CA LEU A 14 -4.82 0.41 -20.64
C LEU A 14 -3.47 1.11 -20.39
N MET A 15 -2.82 1.61 -21.44
CA MET A 15 -1.53 2.31 -21.33
C MET A 15 -1.69 3.72 -20.75
N ASP A 16 -2.83 4.36 -20.96
CA ASP A 16 -3.12 5.74 -20.50
C ASP A 16 -4.09 5.78 -19.31
N ALA A 17 -4.79 4.67 -19.02
CA ALA A 17 -5.73 4.58 -17.91
C ALA A 17 -5.03 4.30 -16.56
N GLU A 18 -5.55 4.92 -15.49
CA GLU A 18 -5.22 4.53 -14.12
C GLU A 18 -6.22 3.48 -13.62
N ILE A 19 -5.71 2.36 -13.10
CA ILE A 19 -6.49 1.34 -12.42
C ILE A 19 -6.48 1.68 -10.94
N GLU A 20 -7.66 1.91 -10.36
CA GLU A 20 -7.80 2.05 -8.92
C GLU A 20 -7.97 0.68 -8.26
N ILE A 21 -7.10 0.35 -7.31
CA ILE A 21 -7.22 -0.83 -6.46
C ILE A 21 -7.42 -0.38 -5.02
N LYS A 22 -8.56 -0.75 -4.44
CA LYS A 22 -8.89 -0.44 -3.06
C LYS A 22 -8.42 -1.54 -2.12
N LEU A 23 -7.59 -1.16 -1.15
CA LEU A 23 -7.04 -2.02 -0.11
C LEU A 23 -7.80 -1.76 1.20
N THR A 24 -8.68 -2.68 1.58
CA THR A 24 -9.43 -2.61 2.85
C THR A 24 -8.55 -3.00 4.04
N GLU A 25 -8.99 -2.70 5.25
CA GLU A 25 -8.30 -3.12 6.48
C GLU A 25 -8.11 -4.65 6.53
N ASP A 26 -9.09 -5.43 6.05
CA ASP A 26 -8.98 -6.89 5.96
C ASP A 26 -7.87 -7.34 5.00
N ILE A 27 -7.71 -6.66 3.86
CA ILE A 27 -6.63 -6.96 2.89
C ILE A 27 -5.28 -6.62 3.52
N LEU A 28 -5.17 -5.45 4.15
CA LEU A 28 -3.96 -5.04 4.87
C LEU A 28 -3.60 -6.03 5.97
N LYS A 29 -4.59 -6.49 6.74
CA LYS A 29 -4.40 -7.47 7.80
C LYS A 29 -3.96 -8.84 7.28
N LYS A 30 -4.48 -9.27 6.14
CA LYS A 30 -4.05 -10.53 5.48
C LYS A 30 -2.59 -10.45 5.02
N ALA A 31 -2.18 -9.32 4.46
CA ALA A 31 -0.79 -9.10 4.04
C ALA A 31 0.16 -8.94 5.24
N TYR A 32 -0.30 -8.28 6.31
CA TYR A 32 0.49 -7.98 7.51
C TYR A 32 -0.21 -8.48 8.77
N PRO A 33 -0.17 -9.80 9.06
CA PRO A 33 -0.93 -10.41 10.14
C PRO A 33 -0.54 -9.91 11.54
N ASN A 34 0.68 -9.41 11.70
CA ASN A 34 1.19 -8.89 12.97
C ASN A 34 0.88 -7.41 13.21
N LEU A 35 0.26 -6.74 12.23
CA LEU A 35 -0.10 -5.32 12.29
C LEU A 35 -1.61 -5.16 12.39
N THR A 36 -2.05 -4.08 13.02
CA THR A 36 -3.45 -3.64 12.97
C THR A 36 -3.50 -2.26 12.35
N PHE A 37 -4.43 -2.06 11.43
CA PHE A 37 -4.55 -0.82 10.66
C PHE A 37 -5.87 -0.14 11.04
N GLU A 38 -5.83 1.18 11.22
CA GLU A 38 -7.03 2.02 11.25
C GLU A 38 -6.89 3.09 10.17
N LEU A 39 -7.86 3.13 9.26
CA LEU A 39 -7.88 4.06 8.15
C LEU A 39 -8.74 5.30 8.47
N GLY A 40 -8.16 6.47 8.27
CA GLY A 40 -8.79 7.78 8.40
C GLY A 40 -8.81 8.53 7.06
N ASP A 41 -9.36 9.74 7.06
CA ASP A 41 -9.25 10.62 5.87
C ASP A 41 -7.86 11.27 5.84
N GLY A 42 -6.98 10.79 4.95
CA GLY A 42 -5.60 11.22 4.84
C GLY A 42 -4.68 10.75 5.98
N LEU A 43 -5.16 9.88 6.87
CA LEU A 43 -4.40 9.39 8.03
C LEU A 43 -4.45 7.87 8.07
N LEU A 44 -3.29 7.23 8.18
CA LEU A 44 -3.18 5.80 8.49
C LEU A 44 -2.59 5.64 9.90
N ARG A 45 -3.21 4.80 10.72
CA ARG A 45 -2.62 4.36 11.98
C ARG A 45 -2.24 2.89 11.89
N ILE A 46 -1.02 2.58 12.31
CA ILE A 46 -0.51 1.21 12.39
C ILE A 46 -0.22 0.90 13.85
N TYR A 47 -0.82 -0.17 14.37
CA TYR A 47 -0.55 -0.66 15.70
C TYR A 47 0.27 -1.94 15.63
N VAL A 48 1.38 -1.92 16.37
CA VAL A 48 2.26 -3.08 16.54
C VAL A 48 2.08 -3.61 17.96
N GLU A 49 1.62 -4.85 18.09
CA GLU A 49 1.59 -5.53 19.38
C GLU A 49 2.90 -6.29 19.59
N ARG A 50 3.71 -5.83 20.55
CA ARG A 50 4.89 -6.58 20.99
C ARG A 50 4.53 -7.46 22.17
N ARG A 51 4.67 -8.78 22.01
CA ARG A 51 4.68 -9.73 23.14
C ARG A 51 6.11 -9.87 23.64
N GLY A 52 6.46 -9.12 24.69
CA GLY A 52 7.62 -9.48 25.53
C GLY A 52 7.24 -10.61 26.49
N LEU A 53 8.23 -11.30 27.04
CA LEU A 53 8.06 -12.38 28.03
C LEU A 53 7.22 -11.97 29.26
N ILE A 54 7.12 -10.65 29.57
CA ILE A 54 6.44 -10.14 30.77
C ILE A 54 5.59 -8.87 30.51
N PHE A 55 5.74 -8.19 29.36
CA PHE A 55 5.00 -6.97 29.03
C PHE A 55 4.47 -6.97 27.59
N LYS A 56 3.16 -6.70 27.43
CA LYS A 56 2.56 -6.36 26.14
C LYS A 56 2.68 -4.85 25.94
N LYS A 57 3.48 -4.41 24.97
CA LYS A 57 3.57 -2.98 24.61
C LYS A 57 2.96 -2.80 23.22
N ARG A 58 1.91 -1.98 23.14
CA ARG A 58 1.29 -1.55 21.88
C ARG A 58 1.95 -0.25 21.44
N HIS A 59 2.59 -0.26 20.29
CA HIS A 59 3.13 0.94 19.66
C HIS A 59 2.15 1.43 18.59
N GLU A 60 1.88 2.72 18.57
CA GLU A 60 1.06 3.37 17.55
C GLU A 60 1.96 4.21 16.65
N LEU A 61 1.90 3.95 15.34
CA LEU A 61 2.42 4.83 14.31
C LEU A 61 1.27 5.61 13.69
N ARG A 62 1.47 6.91 13.51
CA ARG A 62 0.55 7.79 12.80
C ARG A 62 1.23 8.30 11.55
N LEU A 63 0.62 8.05 10.40
CA LEU A 63 1.16 8.31 9.08
C LEU A 63 0.20 9.22 8.32
N LEU A 64 0.69 10.37 7.88
CA LEU A 64 -0.07 11.34 7.10
C LEU A 64 0.14 11.09 5.60
N GLU A 65 -0.95 11.08 4.84
CA GLU A 65 -0.94 10.93 3.39
C GLU A 65 -0.06 12.00 2.71
N ASP A 66 0.75 11.52 1.78
CA ASP A 66 1.45 12.29 0.75
C ASP A 66 1.19 11.59 -0.60
N ALA A 67 0.06 11.92 -1.22
CA ALA A 67 -0.59 11.13 -2.27
C ALA A 67 0.30 10.72 -3.46
N ARG A 68 1.35 11.49 -3.77
CA ARG A 68 2.24 11.25 -4.93
C ARG A 68 3.61 10.70 -4.54
N ASN A 69 3.88 10.53 -3.26
CA ASN A 69 5.15 10.01 -2.79
C ASN A 69 5.14 8.48 -2.85
N VAL A 70 5.57 7.96 -3.99
CA VAL A 70 5.52 6.53 -4.32
C VAL A 70 6.83 6.11 -4.97
N LYS A 71 7.23 4.85 -4.75
CA LYS A 71 8.46 4.30 -5.33
C LYS A 71 8.22 2.87 -5.77
N SER A 72 8.49 2.59 -7.05
CA SER A 72 8.44 1.22 -7.58
C SER A 72 9.87 0.70 -7.72
N ASN A 73 10.29 -0.22 -6.85
CA ASN A 73 11.54 -0.96 -7.02
C ASN A 73 11.24 -2.29 -7.72
N ARG A 74 11.38 -2.28 -9.06
CA ARG A 74 11.02 -3.45 -9.87
C ARG A 74 11.96 -4.63 -9.66
N ASP A 75 13.24 -4.35 -9.44
CA ASP A 75 14.27 -5.39 -9.26
C ASP A 75 14.00 -6.24 -8.02
N GLU A 76 13.47 -5.61 -6.97
CA GLU A 76 13.05 -6.28 -5.73
C GLU A 76 11.56 -6.69 -5.74
N GLY A 77 10.81 -6.34 -6.78
CA GLY A 77 9.38 -6.60 -6.89
C GLY A 77 8.50 -5.78 -5.93
N ARG A 78 9.03 -4.72 -5.33
CA ARG A 78 8.40 -3.91 -4.28
C ARG A 78 7.83 -2.61 -4.82
N ARG A 79 6.69 -2.19 -4.29
CA ARG A 79 6.06 -0.92 -4.67
C ARG A 79 5.56 -0.22 -3.42
N TYR A 80 6.28 0.82 -3.04
CA TYR A 80 6.08 1.56 -1.81
C TYR A 80 5.18 2.77 -2.03
N ILE A 81 4.36 3.03 -1.03
CA ILE A 81 3.77 4.34 -0.79
C ILE A 81 4.44 4.95 0.45
N PHE A 82 4.85 6.21 0.36
CA PHE A 82 5.53 6.92 1.44
C PHE A 82 4.56 7.89 2.10
N MET A 83 4.40 7.73 3.40
CA MET A 83 3.59 8.61 4.23
C MET A 83 4.47 9.33 5.23
N LYS A 84 4.13 10.57 5.56
CA LYS A 84 4.87 11.35 6.55
C LYS A 84 4.59 10.81 7.95
N ALA A 85 5.63 10.43 8.68
CA ALA A 85 5.51 9.97 10.05
C ALA A 85 5.23 11.15 10.99
N LEU A 86 4.13 11.09 11.75
CA LEU A 86 3.77 12.08 12.76
C LEU A 86 4.34 11.75 14.16
N VAL A 87 5.13 10.68 14.25
CA VAL A 87 5.81 10.26 15.47
C VAL A 87 7.30 10.50 15.33
N LYS A 88 7.97 10.86 16.44
CA LYS A 88 9.42 11.09 16.45
C LYS A 88 10.22 9.80 16.24
N ASP A 89 9.73 8.70 16.81
CA ASP A 89 10.42 7.42 16.82
C ASP A 89 9.57 6.33 16.14
N ILE A 90 10.13 5.75 15.08
CA ILE A 90 9.58 4.56 14.43
C ILE A 90 10.26 3.35 15.07
N PRO A 91 9.52 2.36 15.59
CA PRO A 91 10.11 1.17 16.19
C PRO A 91 11.09 0.49 15.24
N GLU A 92 12.34 0.29 15.67
CA GLU A 92 13.39 -0.33 14.85
C GLU A 92 12.98 -1.70 14.32
N ASP A 93 12.20 -2.46 15.09
CA ASP A 93 11.69 -3.77 14.69
C ASP A 93 10.81 -3.72 13.43
N MET A 94 10.12 -2.59 13.16
CA MET A 94 9.39 -2.41 11.89
C MET A 94 10.33 -2.17 10.71
N LEU A 95 11.52 -1.61 10.96
CA LEU A 95 12.54 -1.33 9.95
C LEU A 95 13.47 -2.52 9.70
N LYS A 96 13.34 -3.61 10.48
CA LYS A 96 14.11 -4.84 10.28
C LYS A 96 13.66 -5.65 9.06
N GLY A 97 12.41 -5.46 8.64
CA GLY A 97 11.86 -6.08 7.44
C GLY A 97 11.93 -5.14 6.25
N GLU A 98 12.05 -5.71 5.06
CA GLU A 98 12.01 -4.93 3.82
C GLU A 98 10.60 -4.40 3.46
N GLU A 99 9.57 -4.81 4.22
CA GLU A 99 8.17 -4.36 4.05
C GLU A 99 8.01 -2.86 4.31
N PHE A 100 8.91 -2.29 5.11
CA PHE A 100 8.93 -0.88 5.45
C PHE A 100 10.29 -0.26 5.14
N LEU A 101 10.30 0.96 4.63
CA LEU A 101 11.50 1.69 4.29
C LEU A 101 11.43 3.11 4.88
N LYS A 102 12.39 3.47 5.73
CA LYS A 102 12.48 4.85 6.25
C LYS A 102 13.25 5.73 5.27
N ASP A 103 12.68 6.89 4.92
CA ASP A 103 13.33 7.92 4.10
C ASP A 103 13.10 9.29 4.74
N GLY A 104 14.07 9.77 5.51
CA GLY A 104 13.95 11.02 6.30
C GLY A 104 12.76 10.98 7.27
N GLU A 105 11.78 11.86 7.04
CA GLU A 105 10.52 11.95 7.81
C GLU A 105 9.40 11.04 7.27
N TYR A 106 9.66 10.31 6.20
CA TYR A 106 8.69 9.43 5.55
C TYR A 106 8.93 7.97 5.92
N LEU A 107 7.83 7.24 6.01
CA LEU A 107 7.82 5.78 6.10
C LEU A 107 7.15 5.23 4.84
N GLY A 108 7.94 4.54 4.03
CA GLY A 108 7.50 3.71 2.93
C GLY A 108 6.90 2.41 3.45
N MET A 109 5.72 2.04 2.95
CA MET A 109 5.11 0.73 3.14
C MET A 109 4.95 0.08 1.77
N ASP A 110 5.50 -1.11 1.59
CA ASP A 110 5.23 -1.89 0.38
C ASP A 110 3.74 -2.22 0.35
N VAL A 111 3.04 -1.91 -0.74
CA VAL A 111 1.62 -2.25 -0.88
C VAL A 111 1.39 -3.37 -1.86
N TRP A 112 2.45 -3.85 -2.50
CA TRP A 112 2.33 -4.87 -3.53
C TRP A 112 1.79 -6.22 -3.04
N PRO A 113 2.15 -6.71 -1.83
CA PRO A 113 1.52 -7.89 -1.25
C PRO A 113 0.01 -7.74 -1.11
N CYS A 114 -0.46 -6.55 -0.71
CA CYS A 114 -1.89 -6.23 -0.58
C CYS A 114 -2.59 -6.20 -1.94
N VAL A 115 -1.98 -5.55 -2.94
CA VAL A 115 -2.52 -5.47 -4.30
C VAL A 115 -2.76 -6.87 -4.89
N LYS A 116 -1.81 -7.78 -4.71
CA LYS A 116 -1.88 -9.17 -5.20
C LYS A 116 -3.03 -9.98 -4.59
N LEU A 117 -3.59 -9.56 -3.46
CA LEU A 117 -4.71 -10.22 -2.80
C LEU A 117 -6.08 -9.74 -3.32
N THR A 118 -6.12 -8.83 -4.29
CA THR A 118 -7.37 -8.23 -4.80
C THR A 118 -7.87 -8.91 -6.06
N GLU A 119 -9.19 -9.06 -6.19
CA GLU A 119 -9.82 -9.57 -7.42
C GLU A 119 -9.54 -8.70 -8.64
N VAL A 120 -9.34 -7.39 -8.43
CA VAL A 120 -8.97 -6.47 -9.52
C VAL A 120 -7.64 -6.88 -10.12
N TYR A 121 -6.64 -7.21 -9.28
CA TYR A 121 -5.34 -7.68 -9.75
C TYR A 121 -5.41 -9.02 -10.49
N ASP A 122 -6.30 -9.93 -10.06
CA ASP A 122 -6.49 -11.23 -10.73
C ASP A 122 -7.01 -11.07 -12.15
N LYS A 123 -7.86 -10.07 -12.38
CA LYS A 123 -8.44 -9.76 -13.70
C LYS A 123 -7.46 -9.07 -14.64
N ILE A 124 -6.32 -8.57 -14.16
CA ILE A 124 -5.31 -7.94 -15.02
C ILE A 124 -4.61 -9.02 -15.87
N PRO A 125 -4.51 -8.85 -17.20
CA PRO A 125 -3.78 -9.81 -18.05
C PRO A 125 -2.31 -9.95 -17.61
N ARG A 126 -1.81 -11.20 -17.61
CA ARG A 126 -0.46 -11.54 -17.13
C ARG A 126 0.66 -10.68 -17.74
N GLN A 127 0.56 -10.37 -19.03
CA GLN A 127 1.51 -9.53 -19.77
C GLN A 127 1.66 -8.09 -19.25
N PHE A 128 0.65 -7.59 -18.52
CA PHE A 128 0.67 -6.24 -17.95
C PHE A 128 1.09 -6.23 -16.47
N LYS A 129 0.92 -7.34 -15.73
CA LYS A 129 1.14 -7.39 -14.28
C LYS A 129 2.54 -6.93 -13.85
N GLU A 130 3.57 -7.28 -14.63
CA GLU A 130 4.96 -6.90 -14.34
C GLU A 130 5.27 -5.43 -14.64
N ARG A 131 4.48 -4.84 -15.55
CA ARG A 131 4.64 -3.46 -16.03
C ARG A 131 3.82 -2.44 -15.23
N LEU A 132 3.05 -2.90 -14.26
CA LEU A 132 2.28 -2.03 -13.38
C LEU A 132 3.20 -1.27 -12.43
N THR A 133 3.01 0.05 -12.36
CA THR A 133 3.64 0.92 -11.37
C THR A 133 2.59 1.73 -10.63
N ILE A 134 2.90 2.09 -9.39
CA ILE A 134 2.05 2.98 -8.60
C ILE A 134 2.32 4.42 -9.05
N THR A 135 1.27 5.16 -9.37
CA THR A 135 1.37 6.59 -9.73
C THR A 135 1.02 7.49 -8.55
N ARG A 136 0.06 7.06 -7.73
CA ARG A 136 -0.43 7.77 -6.54
C ARG A 136 -1.23 6.85 -5.64
N TYR A 137 -1.55 7.33 -4.45
CA TYR A 137 -2.46 6.66 -3.53
C TYR A 137 -3.37 7.66 -2.82
N LYS A 138 -4.37 7.14 -2.11
CA LYS A 138 -5.31 7.92 -1.29
C LYS A 138 -5.76 7.10 -0.09
N VAL A 139 -5.72 7.69 1.09
CA VAL A 139 -6.16 7.09 2.34
C VAL A 139 -7.53 7.67 2.69
N LYS A 140 -8.54 6.80 2.75
CA LYS A 140 -9.89 7.13 3.19
C LYS A 140 -10.33 6.16 4.27
N LYS A 141 -11.37 6.54 5.02
CA LYS A 141 -11.94 5.72 6.11
C LYS A 141 -12.33 4.31 5.67
N ASP A 142 -12.71 4.14 4.41
CA ASP A 142 -13.19 2.89 3.85
C ASP A 142 -12.10 2.07 3.14
N GLY A 143 -10.87 2.60 3.01
CA GLY A 143 -9.79 1.93 2.30
C GLY A 143 -8.59 2.82 1.97
N LEU A 144 -7.46 2.16 1.71
CA LEU A 144 -6.32 2.74 1.00
C LEU A 144 -6.46 2.43 -0.49
N SER A 145 -6.73 3.44 -1.31
CA SER A 145 -6.75 3.29 -2.77
C SER A 145 -5.35 3.50 -3.34
N VAL A 146 -4.89 2.55 -4.16
CA VAL A 146 -3.63 2.63 -4.90
C VAL A 146 -3.97 2.73 -6.38
N PHE A 147 -3.37 3.68 -7.08
CA PHE A 147 -3.61 3.91 -8.49
C PHE A 147 -2.42 3.38 -9.29
N LEU A 148 -2.71 2.48 -10.22
CA LEU A 148 -1.72 1.79 -11.03
C LEU A 148 -1.81 2.22 -12.49
N ARG A 149 -0.66 2.31 -13.16
CA ARG A 149 -0.58 2.47 -14.61
C ARG A 149 0.33 1.41 -15.20
N VAL A 150 0.05 1.00 -16.43
CA VAL A 150 0.97 0.18 -17.23
C VAL A 150 2.02 1.08 -17.85
N GLU A 151 3.29 0.90 -17.49
CA GLU A 151 4.39 1.61 -18.16
C GLU A 151 4.78 0.92 -19.48
N LYS A 152 5.33 1.74 -20.39
CA LYS A 152 5.80 1.30 -21.72
C LYS A 152 6.90 0.27 -21.63
#